data_AF-A0A3N5IE06-F1
#
_entry.id   AF-A0A3N5IE06-F1
#
_cell.length_a   1.000
_cell.length_b   1.000
_cell.length_c   1.000
_cell.angle_alpha   90.00
_cell.angle_beta   90.00
_cell.angle_gamma   90.00
#
_symmetry.space_group_name_H-M   'P 1'
#
loop_
_entity.id
_entity.type
_entity.pdbx_description
1 polymer ?
#
loop_
_entity_poly.entity_id
_entity_poly.type
_entity_poly.pdbx_seq_one_letter_code
_entity_poly.pdbx_strand_id
1 'polypeptide(L)'
;MEIQKRPALCPACGTRYRVPENALHKIAPCLKCGQKFKIVFEDGPLPGPPPVEKKEQATADPSKEAEFQETNTPELESWGFILTVPDDRLSARIIPPESMPDSLTLEALKEYILQKGIVYGLIKDDDLTGLMNSQGPKEAGWLISQGTPPRAGKDAKIIYHFDSEAHKVGTVRESGIIDFKDKGEIQQVKAGDLLAEKVPRINEVPGKDVFGLMMPVDKARDALLLAGENTKVSEDGLKLSAQTAGQPTLAKDGRISVYPELRIEGDVGLETGHIQFSGHINVRGIIQEGFRVKGGRLTGFGNQ
;
A
#
# COMPACT_ATOMS: atom_id res chain seq x y z
N MET A 1 -17.70 -39.32 -10.32
CA MET A 1 -17.60 -38.49 -11.54
C MET A 1 -16.95 -37.18 -11.15
N GLU A 2 -15.66 -36.99 -11.45
CA GLU A 2 -14.97 -35.71 -11.22
C GLU A 2 -15.47 -34.66 -12.21
N ILE A 3 -15.94 -33.53 -11.70
CA ILE A 3 -16.42 -32.42 -12.52
C ILE A 3 -15.20 -31.66 -13.05
N GLN A 4 -14.95 -31.71 -14.36
CA GLN A 4 -13.87 -30.96 -15.01
C GLN A 4 -14.08 -29.45 -14.85
N LYS A 5 -13.05 -28.74 -14.36
CA LYS A 5 -13.07 -27.29 -14.12
C LYS A 5 -12.11 -26.59 -15.08
N ARG A 6 -12.58 -25.56 -15.77
CA ARG A 6 -11.81 -24.76 -16.75
C ARG A 6 -11.56 -23.33 -16.23
N PRO A 7 -10.45 -22.69 -16.64
CA PRO A 7 -10.18 -21.30 -16.26
C PRO A 7 -11.11 -20.33 -17.02
N ALA A 8 -11.68 -19.38 -16.30
CA ALA A 8 -12.45 -18.25 -16.82
C ALA A 8 -11.94 -16.94 -16.22
N LEU A 9 -12.01 -15.85 -16.98
CA LEU A 9 -11.53 -14.53 -16.57
C LEU A 9 -12.69 -13.56 -16.38
N CYS A 10 -12.66 -12.79 -15.28
CA CYS A 10 -13.57 -11.66 -15.13
C CYS A 10 -13.11 -10.49 -16.02
N PRO A 11 -13.94 -10.00 -16.96
CA PRO A 11 -13.55 -8.94 -17.90
C PRO A 11 -13.33 -7.59 -17.21
N ALA A 12 -13.92 -7.36 -16.04
CA ALA A 12 -13.83 -6.09 -15.32
C ALA A 12 -12.56 -5.94 -14.48
N CYS A 13 -12.01 -7.04 -13.97
CA CYS A 13 -10.87 -6.98 -13.03
C CYS A 13 -9.74 -7.97 -13.34
N GLY A 14 -9.85 -8.74 -14.44
CA GLY A 14 -8.84 -9.70 -14.87
C GLY A 14 -8.65 -10.91 -13.96
N THR A 15 -9.53 -11.13 -12.97
CA THR A 15 -9.37 -12.23 -12.01
C THR A 15 -9.73 -13.56 -12.64
N ARG A 16 -8.84 -14.55 -12.49
CA ARG A 16 -9.00 -15.92 -13.00
C ARG A 16 -9.72 -16.81 -12.00
N TYR A 17 -10.74 -17.53 -12.46
CA TYR A 17 -11.54 -18.48 -11.69
C TYR A 17 -11.49 -19.87 -12.31
N ARG A 18 -11.44 -20.93 -11.49
CA ARG A 18 -11.67 -22.30 -11.96
C ARG A 18 -13.14 -22.66 -11.77
N VAL A 19 -13.86 -22.73 -12.88
CA VAL A 19 -15.31 -22.93 -12.91
C VAL A 19 -15.63 -24.24 -13.62
N PRO A 20 -16.65 -25.00 -13.17
CA PRO A 20 -17.03 -26.25 -13.82
C PRO A 20 -17.53 -25.99 -15.24
N GLU A 21 -17.31 -26.93 -16.15
CA GLU A 21 -17.61 -26.72 -17.58
C GLU A 21 -19.10 -26.43 -17.86
N ASN A 22 -20.00 -26.99 -17.03
CA ASN A 22 -21.44 -26.73 -17.07
C ASN A 22 -21.85 -25.30 -16.64
N ALA A 23 -20.88 -24.45 -16.27
CA ALA A 23 -21.09 -23.04 -15.96
C ALA A 23 -20.80 -22.11 -17.15
N LEU A 24 -20.37 -22.66 -18.30
CA LEU A 24 -20.20 -21.89 -19.54
C LEU A 24 -21.50 -21.13 -19.88
N HIS A 25 -21.37 -19.86 -20.22
CA HIS A 25 -22.47 -18.95 -20.54
C HIS A 25 -23.45 -18.60 -19.41
N LYS A 26 -23.25 -19.10 -18.19
CA LYS A 26 -24.03 -18.64 -17.03
C LYS A 26 -23.51 -17.30 -16.52
N ILE A 27 -24.41 -16.52 -15.93
CA ILE A 27 -24.08 -15.23 -15.30
C ILE A 27 -23.74 -15.49 -13.84
N ALA A 28 -22.54 -15.09 -13.41
CA ALA A 28 -22.12 -15.18 -12.02
C ALA A 28 -21.45 -13.86 -11.59
N PRO A 29 -21.60 -13.46 -10.31
CA PRO A 29 -20.86 -12.33 -9.76
C PRO A 29 -19.38 -12.71 -9.55
N CYS A 30 -18.49 -11.78 -9.87
CA CYS A 30 -17.08 -11.87 -9.56
C CYS A 30 -16.86 -11.81 -8.04
N LEU A 31 -16.16 -12.78 -7.45
CA LEU A 31 -15.87 -12.80 -6.00
C LEU A 31 -14.91 -11.66 -5.56
N LYS A 32 -14.16 -11.07 -6.50
CA LYS A 32 -13.23 -9.98 -6.22
C LYS A 32 -13.85 -8.58 -6.38
N CYS A 33 -14.61 -8.35 -7.46
CA CYS A 33 -15.15 -7.01 -7.76
C CYS A 33 -16.69 -6.93 -7.72
N GLY A 34 -17.39 -8.03 -7.45
CA GLY A 34 -18.87 -8.08 -7.35
C GLY A 34 -19.61 -8.00 -8.69
N GLN A 35 -18.93 -7.62 -9.79
CA GLN A 35 -19.57 -7.44 -11.09
C GLN A 35 -20.08 -8.77 -11.65
N LYS A 36 -21.34 -8.80 -12.08
CA LYS A 36 -21.95 -9.95 -12.76
C LYS A 36 -21.44 -9.99 -14.20
N PHE A 37 -20.91 -11.13 -14.63
CA PHE A 37 -20.45 -11.32 -16.00
C PHE A 37 -20.81 -12.73 -16.49
N LYS A 38 -20.89 -12.87 -17.81
CA LYS A 38 -21.12 -14.16 -18.46
C LYS A 38 -19.80 -14.93 -18.51
N ILE A 39 -19.80 -16.17 -18.02
CA ILE A 39 -18.59 -17.01 -17.97
C ILE A 39 -18.23 -17.47 -19.39
N VAL A 40 -16.99 -17.18 -19.81
CA VAL A 40 -16.36 -17.66 -21.05
C VAL A 40 -14.99 -18.24 -20.68
N PHE A 41 -14.60 -19.36 -21.30
CA PHE A 41 -13.31 -20.01 -21.03
C PHE A 41 -12.21 -19.47 -21.95
N GLU A 42 -10.96 -19.49 -21.47
CA GLU A 42 -9.79 -19.25 -22.31
C GLU A 42 -9.51 -20.54 -23.12
N ASP A 43 -9.72 -20.52 -24.44
CA ASP A 43 -9.21 -21.55 -25.36
C ASP A 43 -7.77 -21.12 -25.78
N GLY A 44 -6.73 -21.91 -25.46
CA GLY A 44 -5.31 -21.59 -25.74
C GLY A 44 -4.81 -22.03 -27.14
N PRO A 45 -3.50 -21.93 -27.49
CA PRO A 45 -2.35 -21.34 -26.78
C PRO A 45 -1.74 -20.09 -27.49
N LEU A 46 -0.86 -19.37 -26.78
CA LEU A 46 -0.11 -18.19 -27.29
C LEU A 46 0.89 -18.57 -28.39
N PRO A 47 0.98 -17.83 -29.52
CA PRO A 47 2.11 -17.97 -30.44
C PRO A 47 3.40 -17.44 -29.80
N GLY A 48 4.44 -18.28 -29.79
CA GLY A 48 5.78 -17.92 -29.33
C GLY A 48 6.50 -16.90 -30.23
N PRO A 49 7.59 -16.30 -29.76
CA PRO A 49 8.28 -15.22 -30.48
C PRO A 49 8.92 -15.76 -31.78
N PRO A 50 8.81 -15.05 -32.91
CA PRO A 50 9.46 -15.46 -34.14
C PRO A 50 10.99 -15.28 -34.04
N PRO A 51 11.78 -16.14 -34.71
CA PRO A 51 13.24 -16.08 -34.68
C PRO A 51 13.76 -14.95 -35.59
N VAL A 52 14.85 -14.33 -35.14
CA VAL A 52 15.60 -13.31 -35.88
C VAL A 52 16.54 -13.99 -36.87
N GLU A 53 16.29 -13.86 -38.18
CA GLU A 53 17.35 -13.96 -39.18
C GLU A 53 17.17 -12.90 -40.28
N LYS A 54 18.30 -12.25 -40.57
CA LYS A 54 18.47 -11.18 -41.56
C LYS A 54 18.51 -11.80 -42.97
N LYS A 55 17.89 -11.17 -43.97
CA LYS A 55 18.58 -10.57 -45.14
C LYS A 55 17.62 -10.15 -46.26
N GLU A 56 17.92 -8.93 -46.73
CA GLU A 56 17.95 -8.45 -48.13
C GLU A 56 16.68 -8.48 -49.01
N GLN A 57 16.21 -7.25 -49.26
CA GLN A 57 15.89 -6.63 -50.56
C GLN A 57 14.96 -7.36 -51.54
N ALA A 58 13.82 -6.72 -51.88
CA ALA A 58 13.57 -6.19 -53.22
C ALA A 58 12.15 -5.57 -53.36
N THR A 59 12.14 -4.33 -53.85
CA THR A 59 11.27 -3.72 -54.90
C THR A 59 9.74 -3.62 -54.75
N ALA A 60 9.26 -2.36 -54.81
CA ALA A 60 8.13 -1.76 -55.59
C ALA A 60 6.79 -2.54 -55.73
N ASP A 61 5.59 -1.97 -55.75
CA ASP A 61 5.04 -0.64 -56.06
C ASP A 61 3.59 -0.58 -55.49
N PRO A 62 2.94 0.60 -55.36
CA PRO A 62 1.68 0.82 -54.67
C PRO A 62 0.48 0.64 -55.60
N SER A 63 -0.62 0.07 -55.09
CA SER A 63 -2.00 0.40 -55.49
C SER A 63 -2.97 -0.60 -54.86
N LYS A 64 -3.76 -0.12 -53.90
CA LYS A 64 -5.19 -0.43 -53.71
C LYS A 64 -5.67 0.26 -52.43
N GLU A 65 -6.25 1.43 -52.66
CA GLU A 65 -7.18 2.08 -51.77
C GLU A 65 -8.28 1.08 -51.39
N ALA A 66 -8.52 0.91 -50.10
CA ALA A 66 -9.73 0.34 -49.56
C ALA A 66 -10.33 1.41 -48.66
N GLU A 67 -11.40 2.00 -49.18
CA GLU A 67 -12.23 3.05 -48.59
C GLU A 67 -12.61 2.67 -47.15
N PHE A 68 -12.20 3.51 -46.20
CA PHE A 68 -12.73 3.48 -44.85
C PHE A 68 -14.03 4.27 -44.87
N GLN A 69 -15.16 3.58 -44.76
CA GLN A 69 -16.46 4.23 -44.65
C GLN A 69 -16.50 5.04 -43.35
N GLU A 70 -16.47 6.36 -43.51
CA GLU A 70 -16.74 7.33 -42.47
C GLU A 70 -18.13 7.06 -41.89
N THR A 71 -18.18 6.47 -40.70
CA THR A 71 -19.40 6.44 -39.92
C THR A 71 -19.67 7.86 -39.43
N ASN A 72 -20.63 8.52 -40.10
CA ASN A 72 -21.27 9.79 -39.75
C ASN A 72 -21.13 10.16 -38.27
N THR A 73 -20.15 11.02 -37.97
CA THR A 73 -20.14 11.80 -36.74
C THR A 73 -20.91 13.07 -37.09
N PRO A 74 -22.06 13.39 -36.47
CA PRO A 74 -22.77 14.62 -36.76
C PRO A 74 -21.82 15.80 -36.49
N GLU A 75 -21.71 16.68 -37.49
CA GLU A 75 -20.96 17.92 -37.40
C GLU A 75 -21.34 18.64 -36.11
N LEU A 76 -20.35 18.80 -35.23
CA LEU A 76 -20.50 19.41 -33.92
C LEU A 76 -21.05 20.82 -34.11
N GLU A 77 -22.25 21.09 -33.58
CA GLU A 77 -22.66 22.47 -33.34
C GLU A 77 -21.62 23.09 -32.40
N SER A 78 -20.73 23.91 -32.99
CA SER A 78 -19.74 24.65 -32.23
C SER A 78 -20.47 25.80 -31.54
N TRP A 79 -21.09 25.51 -30.39
CA TRP A 79 -21.72 26.51 -29.53
C TRP A 79 -20.72 27.48 -28.89
N GLY A 80 -19.45 27.50 -29.32
CA GLY A 80 -18.42 28.42 -28.82
C GLY A 80 -17.96 28.14 -27.38
N PHE A 81 -18.35 27.01 -26.80
CA PHE A 81 -17.92 26.61 -25.45
C PHE A 81 -16.44 26.23 -25.42
N ILE A 82 -15.66 26.91 -24.58
CA ILE A 82 -14.28 26.53 -24.32
C ILE A 82 -14.26 25.63 -23.08
N LEU A 83 -13.92 24.35 -23.29
CA LEU A 83 -13.73 23.40 -22.20
C LEU A 83 -12.29 23.48 -21.68
N THR A 84 -12.14 23.76 -20.40
CA THR A 84 -10.86 23.79 -19.68
C THR A 84 -10.83 22.67 -18.65
N VAL A 85 -9.89 21.75 -18.80
CA VAL A 85 -9.58 20.71 -17.82
C VAL A 85 -8.11 20.89 -17.43
N PRO A 86 -7.79 21.18 -16.17
CA PRO A 86 -6.40 21.28 -15.71
C PRO A 86 -5.68 19.93 -15.80
N ASP A 87 -4.35 19.94 -15.73
CA ASP A 87 -3.51 18.73 -15.82
C ASP A 87 -3.82 17.68 -14.74
N ASP A 88 -4.35 18.12 -13.59
CA ASP A 88 -4.78 17.25 -12.50
C ASP A 88 -6.04 16.43 -12.83
N ARG A 89 -6.78 16.83 -13.87
CA ARG A 89 -8.05 16.23 -14.32
C ARG A 89 -9.11 16.12 -13.23
N LEU A 90 -9.00 16.90 -12.15
CA LEU A 90 -9.91 16.86 -11.00
C LEU A 90 -11.09 17.81 -11.16
N SER A 91 -11.02 18.76 -12.08
CA SER A 91 -12.13 19.65 -12.37
C SER A 91 -12.28 19.87 -13.86
N ALA A 92 -13.51 20.02 -14.30
CA ALA A 92 -13.82 20.46 -15.65
C ALA A 92 -14.61 21.76 -15.58
N ARG A 93 -14.17 22.76 -16.33
CA ARG A 93 -14.82 24.05 -16.45
C ARG A 93 -15.19 24.35 -17.88
N ILE A 94 -16.37 24.92 -18.09
CA ILE A 94 -16.77 25.43 -19.40
C ILE A 94 -16.88 26.94 -19.33
N ILE A 95 -16.19 27.64 -20.23
CA ILE A 95 -16.36 29.07 -20.44
C ILE A 95 -17.44 29.23 -21.53
N PRO A 96 -18.60 29.84 -21.21
CA PRO A 96 -19.64 30.11 -22.19
C PRO A 96 -19.20 31.22 -23.17
N PRO A 97 -19.72 31.22 -24.41
CA PRO A 97 -19.53 32.33 -25.33
C PRO A 97 -20.17 33.63 -24.81
N GLU A 98 -19.78 34.76 -25.41
CA GLU A 98 -20.34 36.09 -25.10
C GLU A 98 -21.87 36.09 -25.30
N SER A 99 -22.33 35.55 -26.42
CA SER A 99 -23.74 35.32 -26.74
C SER A 99 -24.06 33.83 -26.68
N MET A 100 -25.04 33.45 -25.84
CA MET A 100 -25.51 32.07 -25.73
C MET A 100 -26.42 31.75 -26.91
N PRO A 101 -26.29 30.56 -27.53
CA PRO A 101 -27.19 30.16 -28.62
C PRO A 101 -28.62 29.94 -28.10
N ASP A 102 -29.61 30.48 -28.81
CA ASP A 102 -31.03 30.40 -28.46
C ASP A 102 -31.57 28.95 -28.44
N SER A 103 -30.89 28.03 -29.14
CA SER A 103 -31.24 26.61 -29.21
C SER A 103 -30.66 25.76 -28.07
N LEU A 104 -29.87 26.34 -27.16
CA LEU A 104 -29.20 25.58 -26.12
C LEU A 104 -30.17 25.13 -25.02
N THR A 105 -30.35 23.82 -24.89
CA THR A 105 -31.07 23.20 -23.77
C THR A 105 -30.11 22.57 -22.76
N LEU A 106 -30.61 22.29 -21.55
CA LEU A 106 -29.83 21.60 -20.51
C LEU A 106 -29.37 20.22 -20.98
N GLU A 107 -30.23 19.50 -21.70
CA GLU A 107 -29.96 18.19 -22.27
C GLU A 107 -28.85 18.28 -23.33
N ALA A 108 -28.95 19.27 -24.21
CA ALA A 108 -27.97 19.52 -25.26
C ALA A 108 -26.58 19.83 -24.65
N LEU A 109 -26.53 20.65 -23.59
CA LEU A 109 -25.29 20.93 -22.86
C LEU A 109 -24.70 19.67 -22.20
N LYS A 110 -25.53 18.81 -21.60
CA LYS A 110 -25.07 17.55 -21.01
C LYS A 110 -24.54 16.58 -22.06
N GLU A 111 -25.19 16.48 -23.21
CA GLU A 111 -24.71 15.68 -24.34
C GLU A 111 -23.36 16.20 -24.83
N TYR A 112 -23.19 17.52 -24.94
CA TYR A 112 -21.90 18.13 -25.26
C TYR A 112 -20.81 17.77 -24.24
N ILE A 113 -21.10 17.88 -22.93
CA ILE A 113 -20.17 17.52 -21.85
C ILE A 113 -19.77 16.04 -21.93
N LEU A 114 -20.75 15.16 -22.17
CA LEU A 114 -20.54 13.72 -22.32
C LEU A 114 -19.71 13.39 -23.56
N GLN A 115 -19.97 14.05 -24.70
CA GLN A 115 -19.19 13.89 -25.93
C GLN A 115 -17.73 14.33 -25.77
N LYS A 116 -17.47 15.33 -24.91
CA LYS A 116 -16.10 15.71 -24.51
C LYS A 116 -15.45 14.75 -23.51
N GLY A 117 -16.13 13.67 -23.15
CA GLY A 117 -15.61 12.59 -22.31
C GLY A 117 -15.76 12.82 -20.81
N ILE A 118 -16.44 13.90 -20.38
CA ILE A 118 -16.66 14.18 -18.96
C ILE A 118 -17.88 13.38 -18.51
N VAL A 119 -17.65 12.37 -17.69
CA VAL A 119 -18.67 11.37 -17.31
C VAL A 119 -18.81 11.19 -15.81
N TYR A 120 -17.91 11.75 -15.02
CA TYR A 120 -17.87 11.58 -13.58
C TYR A 120 -17.97 12.93 -12.87
N GLY A 121 -18.60 12.94 -11.70
CA GLY A 121 -18.62 14.12 -10.84
C GLY A 121 -19.39 15.32 -11.39
N LEU A 122 -20.32 15.10 -12.32
CA LEU A 122 -21.17 16.16 -12.87
C LEU A 122 -21.93 16.87 -11.74
N ILE A 123 -21.97 18.20 -11.81
CA ILE A 123 -22.79 19.00 -10.89
C ILE A 123 -24.28 18.71 -11.10
N LYS A 124 -25.10 19.09 -10.12
CA LYS A 124 -26.55 18.85 -10.20
C LYS A 124 -27.18 19.67 -11.31
N ASP A 125 -28.26 19.13 -11.86
CA ASP A 125 -29.04 19.75 -12.93
C ASP A 125 -29.52 21.16 -12.57
N ASP A 126 -29.96 21.36 -11.33
CA ASP A 126 -30.40 22.65 -10.82
C ASP A 126 -29.26 23.68 -10.81
N ASP A 127 -28.07 23.26 -10.38
CA ASP A 127 -26.87 24.11 -10.35
C ASP A 127 -26.41 24.47 -11.77
N LEU A 128 -26.44 23.49 -12.68
CA LEU A 128 -26.09 23.69 -14.09
C LEU A 128 -27.07 24.64 -14.78
N THR A 129 -28.37 24.48 -14.52
CA THR A 129 -29.43 25.38 -15.00
C THR A 129 -29.27 26.79 -14.42
N GLY A 130 -28.90 26.89 -13.14
CA GLY A 130 -28.59 28.16 -12.49
C GLY A 130 -27.40 28.86 -13.15
N LEU A 131 -26.36 28.11 -13.51
CA LEU A 131 -25.18 28.64 -14.22
C LEU A 131 -25.55 29.13 -15.63
N MET A 132 -26.35 28.35 -16.38
CA MET A 132 -26.84 28.74 -17.71
C MET A 132 -27.62 30.06 -17.71
N ASN A 133 -28.41 30.30 -16.65
CA ASN A 133 -29.22 31.52 -16.49
C ASN A 133 -28.48 32.66 -15.77
N SER A 134 -27.24 32.43 -15.31
CA SER A 134 -26.49 33.40 -14.53
C SER A 134 -25.92 34.52 -15.42
N GLN A 135 -26.04 35.78 -14.96
CA GLN A 135 -25.40 36.95 -15.57
C GLN A 135 -24.03 37.27 -14.93
N GLY A 136 -23.46 36.32 -14.18
CA GLY A 136 -22.20 36.50 -13.46
C GLY A 136 -20.97 36.54 -14.37
N PRO A 137 -19.78 36.82 -13.82
CA PRO A 137 -18.54 36.86 -14.59
C PRO A 137 -18.28 35.51 -15.26
N LYS A 138 -18.29 35.49 -16.60
CA LYS A 138 -18.09 34.30 -17.44
C LYS A 138 -16.61 33.87 -17.52
N GLU A 139 -15.69 34.77 -17.18
CA GLU A 139 -14.24 34.62 -17.35
C GLU A 139 -13.64 33.49 -16.50
N ALA A 140 -14.21 33.20 -15.32
CA ALA A 140 -13.73 32.14 -14.44
C ALA A 140 -14.14 30.72 -14.91
N GLY A 141 -15.08 30.62 -15.85
CA GLY A 141 -15.68 29.37 -16.31
C GLY A 141 -16.60 28.71 -15.29
N TRP A 142 -17.65 28.07 -15.77
CA TRP A 142 -18.59 27.29 -14.97
C TRP A 142 -17.99 25.96 -14.59
N LEU A 143 -17.92 25.64 -13.30
CA LEU A 143 -17.54 24.30 -12.85
C LEU A 143 -18.67 23.33 -13.20
N ILE A 144 -18.40 22.40 -14.13
CA ILE A 144 -19.41 21.45 -14.62
C ILE A 144 -19.21 20.04 -14.07
N SER A 145 -17.98 19.72 -13.62
CA SER A 145 -17.67 18.42 -13.04
C SER A 145 -16.50 18.52 -12.06
N GLN A 146 -16.56 17.70 -11.01
CA GLN A 146 -15.53 17.54 -10.00
C GLN A 146 -15.19 16.07 -9.76
N GLY A 147 -13.95 15.69 -10.08
CA GLY A 147 -13.37 14.41 -9.75
C GLY A 147 -13.17 14.21 -8.25
N THR A 148 -12.90 12.98 -7.85
CA THR A 148 -12.54 12.63 -6.47
C THR A 148 -11.02 12.50 -6.39
N PRO A 149 -10.31 13.32 -5.60
CA PRO A 149 -8.86 13.24 -5.50
C PRO A 149 -8.40 11.94 -4.83
N PRO A 150 -7.27 11.35 -5.26
CA PRO A 150 -6.68 10.21 -4.58
C PRO A 150 -6.18 10.62 -3.18
N ARG A 151 -6.31 9.71 -2.22
CA ARG A 151 -5.79 9.88 -0.85
C ARG A 151 -4.70 8.86 -0.57
N ALA A 152 -3.49 9.35 -0.32
CA ALA A 152 -2.37 8.53 0.09
C ALA A 152 -2.67 7.81 1.42
N GLY A 153 -2.28 6.53 1.47
CA GLY A 153 -2.26 5.78 2.71
C GLY A 153 -1.06 6.17 3.59
N LYS A 154 -0.98 5.56 4.78
CA LYS A 154 0.20 5.68 5.66
C LYS A 154 0.65 4.28 6.06
N ASP A 155 1.94 4.01 5.93
CA ASP A 155 2.52 2.71 6.30
C ASP A 155 2.31 2.41 7.78
N ALA A 156 2.12 1.12 8.09
CA ALA A 156 2.13 0.64 9.46
C ALA A 156 3.51 0.82 10.09
N LYS A 157 3.55 1.03 11.40
CA LYS A 157 4.80 1.19 12.16
C LYS A 157 4.77 0.30 13.39
N ILE A 158 5.94 -0.21 13.79
CA ILE A 158 6.11 -0.92 15.05
C ILE A 158 6.87 0.00 16.01
N ILE A 159 6.32 0.17 17.20
CA ILE A 159 6.92 0.90 18.31
C ILE A 159 7.41 -0.15 19.30
N TYR A 160 8.71 -0.15 19.58
CA TYR A 160 9.32 -1.05 20.57
C TYR A 160 9.37 -0.34 21.93
N HIS A 161 9.01 -1.07 22.99
CA HIS A 161 9.06 -0.61 24.38
C HIS A 161 10.29 -1.15 25.13
N PHE A 162 11.24 -1.70 24.39
CA PHE A 162 12.56 -2.09 24.86
C PHE A 162 13.63 -1.58 23.91
N ASP A 163 14.86 -1.50 24.42
CA ASP A 163 16.03 -1.11 23.66
C ASP A 163 16.34 -2.20 22.63
N SER A 164 15.94 -1.94 21.40
CA SER A 164 16.14 -2.82 20.24
C SER A 164 17.52 -2.63 19.62
N GLU A 165 18.20 -1.54 19.98
CA GLU A 165 19.56 -1.23 19.55
C GLU A 165 20.54 -1.76 20.62
N ALA A 166 21.24 -2.85 20.32
CA ALA A 166 22.25 -3.43 21.21
C ALA A 166 23.50 -2.55 21.44
N HIS A 167 23.43 -1.23 21.21
CA HIS A 167 24.56 -0.31 21.21
C HIS A 167 24.20 1.04 21.86
N LYS A 168 23.95 1.06 23.18
CA LYS A 168 24.12 2.28 23.95
C LYS A 168 25.51 2.30 24.58
N VAL A 169 26.33 3.21 24.07
CA VAL A 169 27.60 3.59 24.66
C VAL A 169 27.29 4.51 25.86
N GLY A 170 27.61 4.03 27.07
CA GLY A 170 27.94 4.83 28.26
C GLY A 170 26.81 5.66 28.87
N THR A 171 26.45 5.33 30.11
CA THR A 171 25.52 6.15 30.90
C THR A 171 26.28 7.35 31.50
N VAL A 172 25.90 8.59 31.17
CA VAL A 172 26.48 9.80 31.80
C VAL A 172 25.74 10.07 33.11
N ARG A 173 26.47 10.08 34.24
CA ARG A 173 25.94 10.51 35.55
C ARG A 173 25.96 12.04 35.66
N GLU A 174 25.00 12.61 36.40
CA GLU A 174 24.84 14.05 36.67
C GLU A 174 26.06 14.71 37.36
N SER A 175 27.01 13.93 37.89
CA SER A 175 28.20 14.39 38.58
C SER A 175 29.44 14.58 37.68
N GLY A 176 29.34 14.37 36.36
CA GLY A 176 30.45 14.60 35.42
C GLY A 176 31.61 13.61 35.54
N ILE A 177 31.53 12.61 36.42
CA ILE A 177 32.44 11.47 36.47
C ILE A 177 31.88 10.40 35.53
N ILE A 178 32.52 10.23 34.37
CA ILE A 178 32.18 9.19 33.41
C ILE A 178 32.74 7.87 33.94
N ASP A 179 31.86 7.02 34.49
CA ASP A 179 32.21 5.65 34.82
C ASP A 179 32.16 4.82 33.53
N PHE A 180 33.31 4.66 32.87
CA PHE A 180 33.43 3.86 31.65
C PHE A 180 33.13 2.36 31.86
N LYS A 181 32.90 1.91 33.11
CA LYS A 181 32.48 0.54 33.44
C LYS A 181 30.96 0.35 33.49
N ASP A 182 30.18 1.44 33.40
CA ASP A 182 28.71 1.44 33.53
C ASP A 182 28.04 1.71 32.17
N LYS A 183 28.08 0.69 31.29
CA LYS A 183 27.50 0.75 29.94
C LYS A 183 25.96 0.65 29.90
N GLY A 184 25.30 0.71 31.05
CA GLY A 184 23.85 0.64 31.19
C GLY A 184 23.37 -0.72 31.69
N GLU A 185 22.22 -0.71 32.34
CA GLU A 185 21.60 -1.93 32.85
C GLU A 185 21.05 -2.79 31.71
N ILE A 186 21.21 -4.12 31.83
CA ILE A 186 20.58 -5.06 30.90
C ILE A 186 19.08 -4.98 31.11
N GLN A 187 18.38 -4.48 30.09
CA GLN A 187 16.94 -4.34 30.17
C GLN A 187 16.27 -5.71 30.38
N GLN A 188 15.38 -5.73 31.35
CA GLN A 188 14.58 -6.88 31.73
C GLN A 188 13.11 -6.52 31.70
N VAL A 189 12.30 -7.51 31.37
CA VAL A 189 10.85 -7.43 31.35
C VAL A 189 10.27 -8.49 32.26
N LYS A 190 9.05 -8.25 32.75
CA LYS A 190 8.24 -9.21 33.52
C LYS A 190 7.21 -9.85 32.60
N ALA A 191 6.67 -10.98 33.05
CA ALA A 191 5.51 -11.57 32.39
C ALA A 191 4.35 -10.56 32.37
N GLY A 192 3.77 -10.35 31.19
CA GLY A 192 2.70 -9.39 30.95
C GLY A 192 3.16 -8.02 30.43
N ASP A 193 4.46 -7.71 30.49
CA ASP A 193 4.96 -6.41 30.00
C ASP A 193 4.78 -6.27 28.49
N LEU A 194 4.42 -5.05 28.06
CA LEU A 194 4.30 -4.71 26.64
C LEU A 194 5.69 -4.55 26.03
N LEU A 195 5.98 -5.30 24.97
CA LEU A 195 7.27 -5.28 24.28
C LEU A 195 7.22 -4.45 23.00
N ALA A 196 6.11 -4.55 22.26
CA ALA A 196 5.92 -3.78 21.05
C ALA A 196 4.44 -3.51 20.76
N GLU A 197 4.19 -2.39 20.10
CA GLU A 197 2.87 -1.99 19.61
C GLU A 197 2.95 -1.69 18.11
N LYS A 198 1.97 -2.19 17.35
CA LYS A 198 1.78 -1.88 15.93
C LYS A 198 0.80 -0.72 15.83
N VAL A 199 1.25 0.38 15.23
CA VAL A 199 0.39 1.42 14.67
C VAL A 199 -0.12 0.91 13.31
N PRO A 200 -1.44 0.67 13.16
CA PRO A 200 -2.00 0.15 11.91
C PRO A 200 -1.75 1.10 10.74
N ARG A 201 -1.66 0.53 9.54
CA ARG A 201 -1.62 1.34 8.32
C ARG A 201 -2.95 2.08 8.11
N ILE A 202 -2.88 3.24 7.47
CA ILE A 202 -4.05 3.91 6.92
C ILE A 202 -4.15 3.50 5.45
N ASN A 203 -5.27 2.87 5.08
CA ASN A 203 -5.48 2.46 3.70
C ASN A 203 -5.55 3.68 2.76
N GLU A 204 -4.88 3.55 1.63
CA GLU A 204 -5.00 4.44 0.50
C GLU A 204 -6.40 4.37 -0.11
N VAL A 205 -6.86 5.50 -0.69
CA VAL A 205 -8.12 5.56 -1.43
C VAL A 205 -7.80 6.06 -2.84
N PRO A 206 -7.96 5.23 -3.87
CA PRO A 206 -7.83 5.68 -5.24
C PRO A 206 -8.81 6.80 -5.55
N GLY A 207 -8.36 7.77 -6.35
CA GLY A 207 -9.19 8.84 -6.85
C GLY A 207 -9.90 8.43 -8.14
N LYS A 208 -10.71 9.33 -8.67
CA LYS A 208 -11.37 9.20 -9.96
C LYS A 208 -11.45 10.56 -10.62
N ASP A 209 -10.88 10.69 -11.82
CA ASP A 209 -10.87 11.95 -12.56
C ASP A 209 -12.25 12.26 -13.19
N VAL A 210 -12.39 13.45 -13.78
CA VAL A 210 -13.65 13.88 -14.44
C VAL A 210 -14.04 13.01 -15.65
N PHE A 211 -13.07 12.32 -16.26
CA PHE A 211 -13.27 11.36 -17.36
C PHE A 211 -13.67 9.97 -16.86
N GLY A 212 -13.78 9.80 -15.54
CA GLY A 212 -14.14 8.53 -14.91
C GLY A 212 -13.00 7.52 -14.86
N LEU A 213 -11.77 7.92 -15.13
CA LEU A 213 -10.58 7.08 -15.01
C LEU A 213 -10.11 7.05 -13.56
N MET A 214 -9.69 5.87 -13.12
CA MET A 214 -9.15 5.68 -11.77
C MET A 214 -7.79 6.34 -11.65
N MET A 215 -7.60 7.13 -10.61
CA MET A 215 -6.30 7.70 -10.25
C MET A 215 -5.64 6.79 -9.22
N PRO A 216 -4.61 5.99 -9.62
CA PRO A 216 -3.96 5.07 -8.72
C PRO A 216 -3.19 5.82 -7.63
N VAL A 217 -3.00 5.15 -6.51
CA VAL A 217 -2.23 5.65 -5.37
C VAL A 217 -1.38 4.51 -4.83
N ASP A 218 -0.20 4.84 -4.34
CA ASP A 218 0.71 3.85 -3.77
C ASP A 218 0.07 3.15 -2.58
N LYS A 219 0.25 1.83 -2.54
CA LYS A 219 -0.29 1.01 -1.47
C LYS A 219 0.48 1.24 -0.19
N ALA A 220 -0.25 1.51 0.90
CA ALA A 220 0.37 1.56 2.22
C ALA A 220 0.90 0.18 2.62
N ARG A 221 2.15 0.14 3.07
CA ARG A 221 2.80 -1.09 3.55
C ARG A 221 2.23 -1.46 4.90
N ASP A 222 2.03 -2.75 5.11
CA ASP A 222 1.65 -3.28 6.41
C ASP A 222 2.87 -3.88 7.12
N ALA A 223 2.80 -3.99 8.44
CA ALA A 223 3.82 -4.58 9.29
C ALA A 223 3.16 -5.62 10.21
N LEU A 224 3.87 -6.71 10.50
CA LEU A 224 3.38 -7.77 11.39
C LEU A 224 4.24 -7.82 12.64
N LEU A 225 3.59 -7.99 13.80
CA LEU A 225 4.29 -8.35 15.02
C LEU A 225 4.60 -9.85 14.98
N LEU A 226 5.88 -10.18 14.98
CA LEU A 226 6.35 -11.55 14.92
C LEU A 226 6.66 -12.03 16.35
N ALA A 227 5.79 -12.91 16.87
CA ALA A 227 6.01 -13.56 18.16
C ALA A 227 7.15 -14.59 18.05
N GLY A 228 8.11 -14.47 18.96
CA GLY A 228 9.12 -15.49 19.23
C GLY A 228 8.92 -16.14 20.58
N GLU A 229 10.00 -16.72 21.11
CA GLU A 229 9.94 -17.49 22.35
C GLU A 229 9.46 -16.64 23.52
N ASN A 230 8.56 -17.20 24.33
CA ASN A 230 8.00 -16.58 25.52
C ASN A 230 7.37 -15.20 25.26
N THR A 231 6.78 -14.99 24.08
CA THR A 231 6.01 -13.79 23.74
C THR A 231 4.66 -14.17 23.18
N LYS A 232 3.69 -13.25 23.29
CA LYS A 232 2.34 -13.44 22.77
C LYS A 232 1.90 -12.18 22.05
N VAL A 233 1.32 -12.36 20.86
CA VAL A 233 0.63 -11.30 20.13
C VAL A 233 -0.85 -11.30 20.55
N SER A 234 -1.43 -10.12 20.71
CA SER A 234 -2.84 -9.92 21.01
C SER A 234 -3.74 -10.41 19.85
N GLU A 235 -5.00 -10.69 20.13
CA GLU A 235 -5.95 -11.21 19.12
C GLU A 235 -6.16 -10.24 17.94
N ASP A 236 -6.08 -8.94 18.20
CA ASP A 236 -6.15 -7.88 17.19
C ASP A 236 -4.84 -7.71 16.38
N GLY A 237 -3.76 -8.39 16.77
CA GLY A 237 -2.46 -8.28 16.13
C GLY A 237 -1.73 -6.96 16.36
N LEU A 238 -2.19 -6.14 17.33
CA LEU A 238 -1.67 -4.79 17.56
C LEU A 238 -0.64 -4.69 18.67
N LYS A 239 -0.59 -5.66 19.59
CA LYS A 239 0.30 -5.64 20.74
C LYS A 239 1.04 -6.96 20.87
N LEU A 240 2.29 -6.89 21.31
CA LEU A 240 3.10 -8.05 21.65
C LEU A 240 3.60 -7.89 23.08
N SER A 241 3.31 -8.88 23.92
CA SER A 241 3.64 -8.88 25.35
C SER A 241 4.53 -10.07 25.72
N ALA A 242 5.32 -9.90 26.77
CA ALA A 242 6.11 -10.96 27.36
C ALA A 242 5.21 -12.00 28.06
N GLN A 243 5.52 -13.29 27.93
CA GLN A 243 4.87 -14.37 28.68
C GLN A 243 5.68 -14.78 29.91
N THR A 244 6.97 -14.47 29.92
CA THR A 244 7.88 -14.78 31.04
C THR A 244 8.72 -13.56 31.39
N ALA A 245 9.34 -13.57 32.57
CA ALA A 245 10.34 -12.59 32.93
C ALA A 245 11.69 -12.94 32.28
N GLY A 246 12.42 -11.94 31.78
CA GLY A 246 13.70 -12.19 31.11
C GLY A 246 14.22 -11.00 30.30
N GLN A 247 15.16 -11.28 29.41
CA GLN A 247 15.73 -10.30 28.48
C GLN A 247 14.94 -10.32 27.15
N PRO A 248 14.37 -9.18 26.71
CA PRO A 248 13.78 -9.07 25.39
C PRO A 248 14.89 -8.99 24.31
N THR A 249 14.66 -9.62 23.17
CA THR A 249 15.59 -9.64 22.03
C THR A 249 14.81 -9.43 20.74
N LEU A 250 15.43 -8.73 19.79
CA LEU A 250 14.91 -8.53 18.43
C LEU A 250 15.81 -9.26 17.44
N ALA A 251 15.27 -10.29 16.77
CA ALA A 251 15.97 -11.00 15.73
C ALA A 251 16.00 -10.19 14.42
N LYS A 252 16.94 -10.52 13.52
CA LYS A 252 17.10 -9.84 12.22
C LYS A 252 15.86 -9.94 11.32
N ASP A 253 15.04 -10.96 11.51
CA ASP A 253 13.77 -11.15 10.80
C ASP A 253 12.62 -10.34 11.42
N GLY A 254 12.86 -9.57 12.49
CA GLY A 254 11.88 -8.76 13.21
C GLY A 254 11.15 -9.50 14.34
N ARG A 255 11.53 -10.75 14.64
CA ARG A 255 10.91 -11.54 15.70
C ARG A 255 11.35 -11.08 17.09
N ILE A 256 10.37 -10.90 17.97
CA ILE A 256 10.62 -10.50 19.37
C ILE A 256 10.53 -11.74 20.25
N SER A 257 11.59 -12.02 21.01
CA SER A 257 11.63 -13.14 21.96
C SER A 257 12.06 -12.66 23.34
N VAL A 258 11.62 -13.33 24.39
CA VAL A 258 12.08 -13.09 25.76
C VAL A 258 12.80 -14.33 26.27
N TYR A 259 14.03 -14.16 26.73
CA TYR A 259 14.83 -15.24 27.28
C TYR A 259 14.97 -15.11 28.81
N PRO A 260 14.57 -16.12 29.60
CA PRO A 260 14.72 -16.08 31.07
C PRO A 260 16.17 -16.23 31.52
N GLU A 261 17.07 -16.54 30.60
CA GLU A 261 18.50 -16.62 30.81
C GLU A 261 19.24 -15.59 29.96
N LEU A 262 20.27 -14.99 30.57
CA LEU A 262 21.22 -14.11 29.92
C LEU A 262 22.44 -14.94 29.53
N ARG A 263 22.72 -15.02 28.23
CA ARG A 263 23.92 -15.68 27.69
C ARG A 263 24.97 -14.66 27.29
N ILE A 264 26.18 -14.83 27.80
CA ILE A 264 27.34 -14.00 27.51
C ILE A 264 28.38 -14.91 26.87
N GLU A 265 28.57 -14.73 25.56
CA GLU A 265 29.47 -15.56 24.76
C GLU A 265 30.95 -15.29 25.04
N GLY A 266 31.28 -14.10 25.57
CA GLY A 266 32.66 -13.68 25.85
C GLY A 266 32.94 -13.37 27.31
N ASP A 267 34.00 -12.61 27.53
CA ASP A 267 34.45 -12.18 28.85
C ASP A 267 33.57 -11.07 29.41
N VAL A 268 33.37 -11.09 30.73
CA VAL A 268 32.78 -9.95 31.43
C VAL A 268 33.91 -9.00 31.80
N GLY A 269 34.00 -7.89 31.08
CA GLY A 269 35.09 -6.93 31.18
C GLY A 269 34.65 -5.51 30.82
N LEU A 270 35.61 -4.69 30.38
CA LEU A 270 35.35 -3.30 30.00
C LEU A 270 34.33 -3.18 28.87
N GLU A 271 34.23 -4.19 28.00
CA GLU A 271 33.28 -4.20 26.90
C GLU A 271 31.83 -4.43 27.34
N THR A 272 31.61 -5.25 28.37
CA THR A 272 30.28 -5.63 28.86
C THR A 272 29.82 -4.81 30.06
N GLY A 273 30.75 -4.33 30.89
CA GLY A 273 30.46 -3.64 32.14
C GLY A 273 30.01 -4.57 33.28
N HIS A 274 29.48 -3.98 34.35
CA HIS A 274 28.82 -4.72 35.43
C HIS A 274 27.50 -5.32 34.96
N ILE A 275 27.19 -6.52 35.44
CA ILE A 275 26.04 -7.28 34.95
C ILE A 275 25.10 -7.56 36.11
N GLN A 276 23.87 -7.10 35.98
CA GLN A 276 22.80 -7.39 36.92
C GLN A 276 21.59 -7.94 36.19
N PHE A 277 21.26 -9.21 36.43
CA PHE A 277 20.15 -9.89 35.80
C PHE A 277 19.43 -10.79 36.79
N SER A 278 18.13 -10.59 36.95
CA SER A 278 17.33 -11.30 37.97
C SER A 278 17.22 -12.82 37.73
N GLY A 279 17.39 -13.26 36.48
CA GLY A 279 17.32 -14.68 36.10
C GLY A 279 18.66 -15.41 36.13
N HIS A 280 18.76 -16.41 35.25
CA HIS A 280 19.96 -17.22 35.08
C HIS A 280 20.99 -16.48 34.22
N ILE A 281 22.25 -16.44 34.66
CA ILE A 281 23.35 -15.84 33.90
C ILE A 281 24.32 -16.96 33.51
N ASN A 282 24.58 -17.08 32.22
CA ASN A 282 25.52 -18.03 31.65
C ASN A 282 26.67 -17.26 31.01
N VAL A 283 27.86 -17.38 31.60
CA VAL A 283 29.08 -16.73 31.11
C VAL A 283 30.01 -17.81 30.55
N ARG A 284 30.30 -17.73 29.25
CA ARG A 284 31.25 -18.62 28.58
C ARG A 284 32.70 -18.16 28.74
N GLY A 285 32.95 -16.86 28.89
CA GLY A 285 34.28 -16.30 29.12
C GLY A 285 34.64 -16.15 30.60
N ILE A 286 35.66 -15.34 30.85
CA ILE A 286 36.19 -15.03 32.17
C ILE A 286 35.59 -13.73 32.69
N ILE A 287 35.30 -13.67 33.99
CA ILE A 287 34.96 -12.42 34.66
C ILE A 287 36.26 -11.72 35.03
N GLN A 288 36.59 -10.63 34.33
CA GLN A 288 37.81 -9.86 34.54
C GLN A 288 37.82 -9.21 35.93
N GLU A 289 39.02 -8.98 36.46
CA GLU A 289 39.20 -8.37 37.78
C GLU A 289 38.54 -6.98 37.85
N GLY A 290 37.80 -6.75 38.94
CA GLY A 290 37.08 -5.50 39.16
C GLY A 290 35.70 -5.42 38.51
N PHE A 291 35.23 -6.46 37.80
CA PHE A 291 33.85 -6.57 37.31
C PHE A 291 32.99 -7.43 38.24
N ARG A 292 31.67 -7.23 38.18
CA ARG A 292 30.70 -7.86 39.08
C ARG A 292 29.52 -8.39 38.27
N VAL A 293 29.13 -9.63 38.56
CA VAL A 293 27.98 -10.29 37.97
C VAL A 293 27.03 -10.68 39.11
N LYS A 294 25.82 -10.14 39.09
CA LYS A 294 24.78 -10.41 40.09
C LYS A 294 23.54 -10.96 39.41
N GLY A 295 23.12 -12.15 39.82
CA GLY A 295 21.84 -12.71 39.37
C GLY A 295 21.31 -13.82 40.25
N GLY A 296 20.18 -14.41 39.84
CA GLY A 296 19.52 -15.47 40.60
C GLY A 296 20.35 -16.76 40.61
N ARG A 297 20.96 -17.11 39.47
CA ARG A 297 21.90 -18.24 39.35
C ARG A 297 22.97 -17.90 38.33
N LEU A 298 24.23 -18.09 38.71
CA LEU A 298 25.39 -17.89 37.82
C LEU A 298 25.99 -19.25 37.44
N THR A 299 26.21 -19.47 36.15
CA THR A 299 26.97 -20.61 35.61
C THR A 299 28.13 -20.05 34.80
N GLY A 300 29.35 -20.40 35.17
CA GLY A 300 30.57 -20.01 34.45
C GLY A 300 31.29 -21.24 33.94
N PHE A 301 31.68 -21.23 32.66
CA PHE A 301 32.50 -22.28 32.05
C PHE A 301 33.97 -21.83 32.04
N GLY A 302 34.56 -21.65 33.22
CA GLY A 302 35.98 -21.36 33.33
C GLY A 302 36.82 -22.62 33.12
N ASN A 303 37.72 -22.62 32.14
CA ASN A 303 38.85 -23.55 32.15
C ASN A 303 39.75 -23.16 33.33
N GLN A 304 39.87 -24.07 34.31
CA GLN A 304 40.81 -23.95 35.43
C GLN A 304 42.26 -23.97 34.94
#